data_AF-A0A519P4V0-F1
#
_entry.id   AF-A0A519P4V0-F1
#
_cell.length_a   1.000
_cell.length_b   1.000
_cell.length_c   1.000
_cell.angle_alpha   90.00
_cell.angle_beta   90.00
_cell.angle_gamma   90.00
#
_symmetry.space_group_name_H-M   'P 1'
#
loop_
_entity.id
_entity.type
_entity.pdbx_description
1 polymer ?
#
loop_
_entity_poly.entity_id
_entity_poly.type
_entity_poly.pdbx_seq_one_letter_code
_entity_poly.pdbx_strand_id
1 'polypeptide(L)'
;GEATISETGDQLARFKAYGWAVKEVDGHHPGKIAAAMKWATRQNRPTFIACKTKISKGAGRKEGDPHSHGYTLFDDEIADARLAMGWTAEPFVVPEEVLKPWRAAGKKGGKLRKKWEAQLSKSALKGEFERAMRGDLPAGAFERIDAHIAEAAATKPAAATRQHSGSALDHLVPAIPELVGGSADLTGSNNTFVKGTKAFDLPDYDGRYVHYGVREHGMAAAMNGMALHGGVIPFSGTFLVFSDYSRPAIRLGALMGTRVVHVMTHDSIGVGEDGPTHQPVEHVGSLRMIPNLNVYRPADAVEAAECWKLALSTKKTPSVMALSRQKVPAVRDSAPENLSAKGAYELVAASGPAKVTIFASGTEVSIAVAARATLEAEGVATRVVSTPCWELFGFQSPSY
;
A
#
# COMPACT_ATOMS: atom_id res chain seq x y z
N GLY A 1 -25.70 -19.74 -12.60
CA GLY A 1 -24.97 -20.75 -13.38
C GLY A 1 -23.97 -21.46 -12.48
N GLU A 2 -23.63 -22.69 -12.83
CA GLU A 2 -22.50 -23.41 -12.25
C GLU A 2 -21.26 -23.14 -13.13
N ALA A 3 -20.11 -22.82 -12.52
CA ALA A 3 -18.89 -22.47 -13.24
C ALA A 3 -18.07 -23.73 -13.67
N THR A 4 -18.74 -24.84 -13.96
CA THR A 4 -18.12 -26.17 -14.16
C THR A 4 -17.19 -26.27 -15.36
N ILE A 5 -17.24 -25.30 -16.29
CA ILE A 5 -16.34 -25.24 -17.45
C ILE A 5 -14.92 -24.84 -17.03
N SER A 6 -14.77 -23.98 -16.02
CA SER A 6 -13.47 -23.44 -15.60
C SER A 6 -13.14 -23.65 -14.12
N GLU A 7 -14.09 -24.14 -13.31
CA GLU A 7 -13.93 -24.38 -11.88
C GLU A 7 -14.76 -25.59 -11.44
N THR A 8 -14.07 -26.68 -11.09
CA THR A 8 -14.64 -27.94 -10.57
C THR A 8 -14.07 -28.36 -9.22
N GLY A 9 -13.21 -27.53 -8.61
CA GLY A 9 -12.53 -27.82 -7.36
C GLY A 9 -13.40 -27.64 -6.11
N ASP A 10 -13.11 -28.40 -5.06
CA ASP A 10 -13.77 -28.28 -3.77
C ASP A 10 -13.22 -27.07 -2.99
N GLN A 11 -13.93 -25.96 -3.09
CA GLN A 11 -13.61 -24.72 -2.40
C GLN A 11 -13.67 -24.87 -0.88
N LEU A 12 -14.62 -25.65 -0.35
CA LEU A 12 -14.73 -25.87 1.10
C LEU A 12 -13.53 -26.66 1.62
N ALA A 13 -13.10 -27.70 0.91
CA ALA A 13 -11.89 -28.46 1.25
C ALA A 13 -10.63 -27.59 1.17
N ARG A 14 -10.50 -26.74 0.14
CA ARG A 14 -9.38 -25.81 -0.01
C ARG A 14 -9.25 -24.85 1.18
N PHE A 15 -10.35 -24.24 1.61
CA PHE A 15 -10.34 -23.36 2.79
C PHE A 15 -10.11 -24.11 4.10
N LYS A 16 -10.63 -25.34 4.26
CA LYS A 16 -10.28 -26.20 5.40
C LYS A 16 -8.77 -26.47 5.46
N ALA A 17 -8.13 -26.73 4.33
CA ALA A 17 -6.69 -26.98 4.25
C ALA A 17 -5.87 -25.74 4.66
N TYR A 18 -6.36 -24.52 4.43
CA TYR A 18 -5.78 -23.28 4.97
C TYR A 18 -6.06 -23.04 6.46
N GLY A 19 -6.76 -23.98 7.13
CA GLY A 19 -7.09 -23.88 8.56
C GLY A 19 -8.38 -23.12 8.88
N TRP A 20 -9.20 -22.76 7.88
CA TRP A 20 -10.45 -22.03 8.12
C TRP A 20 -11.55 -22.93 8.66
N ALA A 21 -12.43 -22.37 9.48
CA ALA A 21 -13.69 -23.01 9.82
C ALA A 21 -14.68 -22.77 8.66
N VAL A 22 -15.18 -23.84 8.05
CA VAL A 22 -16.05 -23.71 6.86
C VAL A 22 -17.45 -24.22 7.14
N LYS A 23 -18.44 -23.59 6.51
CA LYS A 23 -19.83 -24.03 6.57
C LYS A 23 -20.54 -23.75 5.24
N GLU A 24 -21.42 -24.64 4.83
CA GLU A 24 -22.29 -24.43 3.69
C GLU A 24 -23.73 -24.20 4.17
N VAL A 25 -24.44 -23.27 3.54
CA VAL A 25 -25.86 -23.02 3.77
C VAL A 25 -26.59 -22.69 2.47
N ASP A 26 -27.90 -22.91 2.48
CA ASP A 26 -28.79 -22.35 1.47
C ASP A 26 -28.86 -20.82 1.64
N GLY A 27 -28.33 -20.10 0.64
CA GLY A 27 -28.25 -18.64 0.60
C GLY A 27 -29.60 -17.95 0.34
N HIS A 28 -30.67 -18.71 0.09
CA HIS A 28 -32.04 -18.18 -0.01
C HIS A 28 -32.88 -18.41 1.25
N HIS A 29 -32.28 -18.98 2.29
CA HIS A 29 -32.97 -19.27 3.55
C HIS A 29 -32.45 -18.38 4.70
N PRO A 30 -33.13 -17.26 5.04
CA PRO A 30 -32.66 -16.30 6.04
C PRO A 30 -32.31 -16.90 7.40
N GLY A 31 -33.10 -17.88 7.87
CA GLY A 31 -32.83 -18.57 9.13
C GLY A 31 -31.50 -19.36 9.16
N LYS A 32 -31.13 -20.01 8.04
CA LYS A 32 -29.86 -20.75 7.92
C LYS A 32 -28.68 -19.80 7.87
N ILE A 33 -28.81 -18.68 7.17
CA ILE A 33 -27.80 -17.61 7.13
C ILE A 33 -27.57 -17.05 8.53
N ALA A 34 -28.63 -16.68 9.25
CA ALA A 34 -28.53 -16.16 10.61
C ALA A 34 -27.86 -17.16 11.57
N ALA A 35 -28.21 -18.44 11.47
CA ALA A 35 -27.59 -19.50 12.26
C ALA A 35 -26.10 -19.70 11.92
N ALA A 36 -25.71 -19.57 10.64
CA ALA A 36 -24.32 -19.64 10.20
C ALA A 36 -23.51 -18.44 10.70
N MET A 37 -24.04 -17.22 10.62
CA MET A 37 -23.38 -16.02 11.15
C MET A 37 -23.14 -16.13 12.66
N LYS A 38 -24.14 -16.59 13.43
CA LYS A 38 -23.98 -16.84 14.87
C LYS A 38 -22.91 -17.89 15.17
N TRP A 39 -22.85 -18.96 14.38
CA TRP A 39 -21.80 -19.98 14.50
C TRP A 39 -20.41 -19.42 14.18
N ALA A 40 -20.29 -18.57 13.16
CA ALA A 40 -19.02 -17.99 12.72
C ALA A 40 -18.37 -17.12 13.80
N THR A 41 -19.16 -16.28 14.47
CA THR A 41 -18.66 -15.41 15.57
C THR A 41 -18.12 -16.15 16.80
N ARG A 42 -18.29 -17.48 16.87
CA ARG A 42 -17.82 -18.34 17.97
C ARG A 42 -16.53 -19.09 17.63
N GLN A 43 -16.02 -18.94 16.41
CA GLN A 43 -14.79 -19.60 15.98
C GLN A 43 -13.57 -18.80 16.42
N ASN A 44 -12.50 -19.49 16.77
CA ASN A 44 -11.19 -18.91 17.11
C ASN A 44 -10.24 -18.82 15.90
N ARG A 45 -10.80 -18.91 14.69
CA ARG A 45 -10.08 -18.93 13.41
C ARG A 45 -10.96 -18.28 12.33
N PRO A 46 -10.38 -17.85 11.20
CA PRO A 46 -11.17 -17.31 10.09
C PRO A 46 -12.27 -18.27 9.61
N THR A 47 -13.40 -17.70 9.20
CA THR A 47 -14.60 -18.47 8.81
C THR A 47 -14.98 -18.23 7.36
N PHE A 48 -15.25 -19.30 6.61
CA PHE A 48 -15.78 -19.24 5.24
C PHE A 48 -17.19 -19.85 5.22
N ILE A 49 -18.19 -19.04 4.89
CA ILE A 49 -19.59 -19.48 4.75
C ILE A 49 -19.93 -19.53 3.26
N ALA A 50 -20.05 -20.73 2.69
CA ALA A 50 -20.54 -20.92 1.33
C ALA A 50 -22.07 -20.82 1.31
N CYS A 51 -22.58 -19.67 0.86
CA CYS A 51 -24.01 -19.47 0.63
C CYS A 51 -24.37 -19.89 -0.79
N LYS A 52 -25.06 -21.03 -0.94
CA LYS A 52 -25.56 -21.49 -2.24
C LYS A 52 -26.73 -20.61 -2.68
N THR A 53 -26.54 -19.86 -3.76
CA THR A 53 -27.58 -19.01 -4.35
C THR A 53 -27.84 -19.39 -5.80
N LYS A 54 -28.95 -18.87 -6.33
CA LYS A 54 -29.31 -18.91 -7.73
C LYS A 54 -29.27 -17.47 -8.21
N ILE A 55 -28.45 -17.19 -9.23
CA ILE A 55 -28.35 -15.85 -9.80
C ILE A 55 -29.74 -15.38 -10.23
N SER A 56 -30.04 -14.10 -10.00
CA SER A 56 -31.35 -13.51 -10.33
C SER A 56 -32.56 -14.24 -9.70
N LYS A 57 -32.43 -14.77 -8.48
CA LYS A 57 -33.55 -15.38 -7.75
C LYS A 57 -34.77 -14.45 -7.74
N GLY A 58 -35.92 -14.97 -8.16
CA GLY A 58 -37.17 -14.21 -8.24
C GLY A 58 -37.37 -13.41 -9.53
N ALA A 59 -36.39 -13.32 -10.44
CA ALA A 59 -36.48 -12.51 -11.66
C ALA A 59 -37.29 -13.19 -12.79
N GLY A 60 -38.38 -13.88 -12.46
CA GLY A 60 -39.23 -14.59 -13.41
C GLY A 60 -38.43 -15.51 -14.34
N ARG A 61 -38.56 -15.29 -15.66
CA ARG A 61 -37.87 -16.08 -16.70
C ARG A 61 -36.34 -15.96 -16.68
N LYS A 62 -35.77 -14.98 -15.99
CA LYS A 62 -34.31 -14.76 -15.87
C LYS A 62 -33.69 -15.40 -14.64
N GLU A 63 -34.49 -16.08 -13.81
CA GLU A 63 -33.96 -16.78 -12.66
C GLU A 63 -33.00 -17.91 -13.06
N GLY A 64 -31.74 -17.78 -12.68
CA GLY A 64 -30.68 -18.74 -12.97
C GLY A 64 -29.92 -18.48 -14.27
N ASP A 65 -30.37 -17.52 -15.09
CA ASP A 65 -29.71 -17.16 -16.35
C ASP A 65 -28.34 -16.53 -16.06
N PRO A 66 -27.23 -17.14 -16.53
CA PRO A 66 -25.89 -16.58 -16.32
C PRO A 66 -25.68 -15.24 -17.03
N HIS A 67 -26.43 -14.94 -18.10
CA HIS A 67 -26.28 -13.67 -18.80
C HIS A 67 -26.62 -12.50 -17.87
N SER A 68 -27.56 -12.67 -16.93
CA SER A 68 -27.99 -11.61 -16.00
C SER A 68 -26.90 -11.08 -15.05
N HIS A 69 -25.66 -11.60 -15.13
CA HIS A 69 -24.52 -11.11 -14.37
C HIS A 69 -24.12 -9.66 -14.72
N GLY A 70 -24.13 -9.30 -16.02
CA GLY A 70 -23.48 -8.08 -16.50
C GLY A 70 -24.34 -7.16 -17.38
N TYR A 71 -25.60 -7.51 -17.63
CA TYR A 71 -26.52 -6.68 -18.43
C TYR A 71 -27.76 -6.28 -17.61
N THR A 72 -28.35 -5.14 -17.97
CA THR A 72 -29.57 -4.61 -17.34
C THR A 72 -30.81 -5.35 -17.85
N LEU A 73 -31.72 -5.74 -16.96
CA LEU A 73 -33.02 -6.29 -17.39
C LEU A 73 -33.77 -5.29 -18.28
N PHE A 74 -34.39 -5.78 -19.36
CA PHE A 74 -35.25 -4.97 -20.22
C PHE A 74 -36.66 -4.80 -19.63
N ASP A 75 -37.46 -3.88 -20.17
CA ASP A 75 -38.76 -3.50 -19.59
C ASP A 75 -39.72 -4.68 -19.40
N ASP A 76 -39.76 -5.61 -20.35
CA ASP A 76 -40.59 -6.81 -20.26
C ASP A 76 -40.05 -7.82 -19.24
N GLU A 77 -38.73 -7.96 -19.13
CA GLU A 77 -38.06 -8.76 -18.10
C GLU A 77 -38.26 -8.18 -16.69
N ILE A 78 -38.28 -6.85 -16.57
CA ILE A 78 -38.60 -6.14 -15.33
C ILE A 78 -40.07 -6.40 -14.96
N ALA A 79 -41.00 -6.28 -15.91
CA ALA A 79 -42.42 -6.58 -15.68
C ALA A 79 -42.63 -8.03 -15.23
N ASP A 80 -42.00 -8.99 -15.91
CA ASP A 80 -42.05 -10.42 -15.56
C ASP A 80 -41.46 -10.68 -14.15
N ALA A 81 -40.31 -10.07 -13.83
CA ALA A 81 -39.70 -10.20 -12.52
C ALA A 81 -40.58 -9.63 -11.40
N ARG A 82 -41.19 -8.46 -11.64
CA ARG A 82 -42.11 -7.83 -10.68
C ARG A 82 -43.35 -8.68 -10.44
N LEU A 83 -43.94 -9.22 -11.51
CA LEU A 83 -45.06 -10.15 -11.42
C LEU A 83 -44.67 -11.41 -10.62
N ALA A 84 -43.52 -12.02 -10.94
CA ALA A 84 -43.04 -13.23 -10.27
C ALA A 84 -42.75 -13.03 -8.77
N MET A 85 -42.31 -11.85 -8.37
CA MET A 85 -42.07 -11.50 -6.96
C MET A 85 -43.32 -11.00 -6.23
N GLY A 86 -44.44 -10.77 -6.94
CA GLY A 86 -45.60 -10.07 -6.39
C GLY A 86 -45.31 -8.61 -6.02
N TRP A 87 -44.35 -7.98 -6.72
CA TRP A 87 -43.92 -6.62 -6.44
C TRP A 87 -44.74 -5.60 -7.23
N THR A 88 -45.57 -4.83 -6.53
CA THR A 88 -46.52 -3.88 -7.14
C THR A 88 -46.07 -2.43 -7.05
N ALA A 89 -45.08 -2.10 -6.23
CA ALA A 89 -44.68 -0.70 -5.99
C ALA A 89 -43.86 -0.11 -7.15
N GLU A 90 -44.19 1.10 -7.59
CA GLU A 90 -43.57 1.84 -8.70
C GLU A 90 -42.02 1.90 -8.64
N PRO A 91 -41.33 2.19 -9.77
CA PRO A 91 -39.88 2.36 -9.78
C PRO A 91 -39.40 3.32 -8.68
N PHE A 92 -38.39 2.88 -7.92
CA PHE A 92 -37.79 3.61 -6.79
C PHE A 92 -38.73 3.89 -5.59
N VAL A 93 -39.95 3.35 -5.58
CA VAL A 93 -40.83 3.38 -4.40
C VAL A 93 -40.53 2.17 -3.53
N VAL A 94 -40.09 2.42 -2.30
CA VAL A 94 -39.90 1.40 -1.27
C VAL A 94 -41.10 1.43 -0.32
N PRO A 95 -41.94 0.38 -0.30
CA PRO A 95 -43.10 0.32 0.59
C PRO A 95 -42.72 0.45 2.07
N GLU A 96 -43.62 1.03 2.88
CA GLU A 96 -43.33 1.37 4.29
C GLU A 96 -43.08 0.10 5.14
N GLU A 97 -43.74 -1.02 4.82
CA GLU A 97 -43.53 -2.31 5.46
C GLU A 97 -42.11 -2.87 5.25
N VAL A 98 -41.45 -2.51 4.15
CA VAL A 98 -40.03 -2.83 3.90
C VAL A 98 -39.14 -1.78 4.56
N LEU A 99 -39.45 -0.51 4.37
CA LEU A 99 -38.62 0.61 4.81
C LEU A 99 -38.48 0.67 6.35
N LYS A 100 -39.56 0.42 7.08
CA LYS A 100 -39.60 0.52 8.55
C LYS A 100 -38.63 -0.45 9.25
N PRO A 101 -38.57 -1.76 8.92
CA PRO A 101 -37.54 -2.67 9.44
C PRO A 101 -36.10 -2.21 9.17
N TRP A 102 -35.79 -1.72 7.97
CA TRP A 102 -34.45 -1.22 7.62
C TRP A 102 -34.06 0.01 8.43
N ARG A 103 -34.98 0.98 8.58
CA ARG A 103 -34.77 2.14 9.46
C ARG A 103 -34.58 1.72 10.92
N ALA A 104 -35.34 0.74 11.40
CA ALA A 104 -35.19 0.23 12.76
C ALA A 104 -33.83 -0.47 12.97
N ALA A 105 -33.34 -1.20 11.98
CA ALA A 105 -32.00 -1.79 12.02
C ALA A 105 -30.90 -0.73 12.10
N GLY A 106 -30.96 0.32 11.26
CA GLY A 106 -30.00 1.42 11.27
C GLY A 106 -29.93 2.17 12.60
N LYS A 107 -31.06 2.33 13.31
CA LYS A 107 -31.11 2.97 14.63
C LYS A 107 -30.33 2.22 15.72
N LYS A 108 -30.09 0.90 15.58
CA LYS A 108 -29.38 0.10 16.59
C LYS A 108 -27.93 0.56 16.79
N GLY A 109 -27.27 1.05 15.75
CA GLY A 109 -25.88 1.50 15.79
C GLY A 109 -25.65 2.69 16.74
N GLY A 110 -26.63 3.57 16.90
CA GLY A 110 -26.48 4.79 17.71
C GLY A 110 -26.21 4.50 19.19
N LYS A 111 -26.85 3.49 19.79
CA LYS A 111 -26.60 3.09 21.18
C LYS A 111 -25.20 2.49 21.35
N LEU A 112 -24.78 1.63 20.42
CA LEU A 112 -23.46 1.01 20.44
C LEU A 112 -22.35 2.06 20.30
N ARG A 113 -22.52 3.00 19.37
CA ARG A 113 -21.58 4.11 19.15
C ARG A 113 -21.43 4.98 20.41
N LYS A 114 -22.53 5.44 21.01
CA LYS A 114 -22.49 6.24 22.24
C LYS A 114 -21.82 5.50 23.40
N LYS A 115 -22.07 4.19 23.53
CA LYS A 115 -21.40 3.37 24.56
C LYS A 115 -19.89 3.31 24.31
N TRP A 116 -19.47 3.09 23.08
CA TRP A 116 -18.05 3.07 22.70
C TRP A 116 -17.38 4.43 22.92
N GLU A 117 -18.02 5.53 22.52
CA GLU A 117 -17.51 6.89 22.75
C GLU A 117 -17.36 7.21 24.24
N ALA A 118 -18.32 6.77 25.07
CA ALA A 118 -18.24 6.92 26.53
C ALA A 118 -17.17 6.03 27.19
N GLN A 119 -16.77 4.93 26.55
CA GLN A 119 -15.62 4.12 26.98
C GLN A 119 -14.32 4.80 26.58
N LEU A 120 -14.22 5.26 25.33
CA LEU A 120 -13.04 5.97 24.82
C LEU A 120 -12.79 7.26 25.61
N SER A 121 -13.84 8.01 25.97
CA SER A 121 -13.71 9.26 26.74
C SER A 121 -13.08 9.09 28.12
N LYS A 122 -13.13 7.88 28.67
CA LYS A 122 -12.54 7.52 29.97
C LYS A 122 -11.14 6.91 29.84
N SER A 123 -10.68 6.62 28.62
CA SER A 123 -9.37 6.02 28.37
C SER A 123 -8.27 7.07 28.44
N ALA A 124 -7.18 6.76 29.14
CA ALA A 124 -5.97 7.58 29.13
C ALA A 124 -5.35 7.67 27.72
N LEU A 125 -5.60 6.67 26.85
CA LEU A 125 -5.07 6.59 25.48
C LEU A 125 -5.96 7.30 24.44
N LYS A 126 -7.01 8.02 24.85
CA LYS A 126 -7.93 8.66 23.91
C LYS A 126 -7.21 9.51 22.85
N GLY A 127 -6.32 10.39 23.31
CA GLY A 127 -5.62 11.33 22.42
C GLY A 127 -4.75 10.62 21.38
N GLU A 128 -4.01 9.60 21.83
CA GLU A 128 -3.18 8.77 20.94
C GLU A 128 -4.01 7.96 19.95
N PHE A 129 -5.08 7.33 20.43
CA PHE A 129 -5.99 6.57 19.58
C PHE A 129 -6.63 7.46 18.51
N GLU A 130 -7.19 8.60 18.89
CA GLU A 130 -7.82 9.53 17.93
C GLU A 130 -6.80 10.10 16.94
N ARG A 131 -5.56 10.39 17.37
CA ARG A 131 -4.46 10.82 16.50
C ARG A 131 -4.14 9.74 15.46
N ALA A 132 -3.90 8.51 15.91
CA ALA A 132 -3.57 7.39 15.04
C ALA A 132 -4.71 7.09 14.04
N MET A 133 -5.96 7.13 14.51
CA MET A 133 -7.14 6.92 13.64
C MET A 133 -7.33 8.02 12.59
N ARG A 134 -6.86 9.26 12.84
CA ARG A 134 -6.80 10.33 11.82
C ARG A 134 -5.60 10.21 10.87
N GLY A 135 -4.68 9.28 11.13
CA GLY A 135 -3.43 9.13 10.40
C GLY A 135 -2.43 10.25 10.67
N ASP A 136 -2.56 10.96 11.79
CA ASP A 136 -1.62 11.99 12.25
C ASP A 136 -0.37 11.33 12.86
N LEU A 137 0.81 11.82 12.50
CA LEU A 137 2.06 11.36 13.10
C LEU A 137 2.22 11.89 14.54
N PRO A 138 2.97 11.19 15.41
CA PRO A 138 3.32 11.72 16.73
C PRO A 138 4.05 13.06 16.63
N ALA A 139 3.94 13.89 17.67
CA ALA A 139 4.82 15.04 17.81
C ALA A 139 6.29 14.55 17.87
N GLY A 140 7.20 15.25 17.19
CA GLY A 140 8.61 14.86 17.12
C GLY A 140 8.90 13.61 16.28
N ALA A 141 7.93 13.08 15.53
CA ALA A 141 8.09 11.86 14.71
C ALA A 141 9.30 11.87 13.78
N PHE A 142 9.76 13.06 13.37
CA PHE A 142 10.91 13.22 12.48
C PHE A 142 12.20 13.69 13.15
N GLU A 143 12.23 14.01 14.45
CA GLU A 143 13.42 14.54 15.12
C GLU A 143 14.64 13.61 15.00
N ARG A 144 14.42 12.30 15.20
CA ARG A 144 15.48 11.29 15.11
C ARG A 144 16.03 11.13 13.69
N ILE A 145 15.17 11.18 12.67
CA ILE A 145 15.59 11.06 11.27
C ILE A 145 16.21 12.36 10.76
N ASP A 146 15.82 13.51 11.30
CA ASP A 146 16.44 14.80 10.98
C ASP A 146 17.89 14.89 11.49
N ALA A 147 18.13 14.41 12.72
CA ALA A 147 19.49 14.25 13.23
C ALA A 147 20.31 13.27 12.36
N HIS A 148 19.70 12.16 11.93
CA HIS A 148 20.35 11.20 11.04
C HIS A 148 20.70 11.79 9.67
N ILE A 149 19.83 12.61 9.09
CA ILE A 149 20.08 13.32 7.83
C ILE A 149 21.29 14.25 7.96
N ALA A 150 21.36 15.02 9.05
CA ALA A 150 22.48 15.92 9.32
C ALA A 150 23.80 15.14 9.49
N GLU A 151 23.78 14.04 10.24
CA GLU A 151 24.95 13.16 10.41
C GLU A 151 25.38 12.53 9.09
N ALA A 152 24.44 12.04 8.27
CA ALA A 152 24.73 11.44 6.98
C ALA A 152 25.37 12.43 6.01
N ALA A 153 24.90 13.69 5.99
CA ALA A 153 25.50 14.75 5.18
C ALA A 153 26.94 15.06 5.62
N ALA A 154 27.21 15.03 6.93
CA ALA A 154 28.54 15.30 7.48
C ALA A 154 29.53 14.15 7.28
N THR A 155 29.09 12.91 7.52
CA THR A 155 29.94 11.70 7.53
C THR A 155 30.04 11.03 6.17
N LYS A 156 29.12 11.35 5.25
CA LYS A 156 29.11 10.86 3.85
C LYS A 156 29.23 9.34 3.74
N PRO A 157 28.38 8.57 4.44
CA PRO A 157 28.52 7.13 4.51
C PRO A 157 28.24 6.50 3.14
N ALA A 158 29.09 5.57 2.73
CA ALA A 158 28.91 4.80 1.51
C ALA A 158 28.35 3.41 1.84
N ALA A 159 27.10 3.15 1.43
CA ALA A 159 26.43 1.85 1.57
C ALA A 159 25.43 1.65 0.42
N ALA A 160 24.73 0.52 0.38
CA ALA A 160 23.63 0.35 -0.56
C ALA A 160 22.40 1.15 -0.10
N THR A 161 21.56 1.64 -1.03
CA THR A 161 20.40 2.44 -0.61
C THR A 161 19.34 1.61 0.11
N ARG A 162 19.31 0.28 -0.05
CA ARG A 162 18.55 -0.61 0.84
C ARG A 162 19.00 -0.54 2.30
N GLN A 163 20.32 -0.43 2.54
CA GLN A 163 20.87 -0.30 3.89
C GLN A 163 20.61 1.09 4.47
N HIS A 164 20.69 2.13 3.63
CA HIS A 164 20.30 3.48 4.02
C HIS A 164 18.80 3.58 4.36
N SER A 165 17.93 2.92 3.60
CA SER A 165 16.50 2.79 3.92
C SER A 165 16.27 2.07 5.25
N GLY A 166 16.99 0.97 5.51
CA GLY A 166 16.95 0.29 6.81
C GLY A 166 17.43 1.18 7.96
N SER A 167 18.48 1.97 7.74
CA SER A 167 18.98 2.94 8.73
C SER A 167 17.92 4.00 9.02
N ALA A 168 17.24 4.55 8.00
CA ALA A 168 16.12 5.47 8.20
C ALA A 168 15.00 4.83 9.04
N LEU A 169 14.68 3.55 8.80
CA LEU A 169 13.70 2.81 9.58
C LEU A 169 14.11 2.65 11.06
N ASP A 170 15.39 2.48 11.37
CA ASP A 170 15.88 2.41 12.78
C ASP A 170 15.58 3.71 13.57
N HIS A 171 15.49 4.84 12.88
CA HIS A 171 15.08 6.12 13.47
C HIS A 171 13.55 6.26 13.55
N LEU A 172 12.83 5.81 12.52
CA LEU A 172 11.38 6.00 12.38
C LEU A 172 10.53 5.01 13.17
N VAL A 173 10.83 3.71 13.13
CA VAL A 173 9.99 2.66 13.76
C VAL A 173 9.86 2.82 15.28
N PRO A 174 10.89 3.24 16.03
CA PRO A 174 10.74 3.55 17.45
C PRO A 174 10.02 4.87 17.72
N ALA A 175 10.08 5.85 16.78
CA ALA A 175 9.44 7.16 16.93
C ALA A 175 7.96 7.17 16.53
N ILE A 176 7.54 6.21 15.70
CA ILE A 176 6.18 6.13 15.14
C ILE A 176 5.59 4.74 15.47
N PRO A 177 4.81 4.63 16.57
CA PRO A 177 4.18 3.37 16.97
C PRO A 177 3.22 2.80 15.92
N GLU A 178 2.65 3.66 15.08
CA GLU A 178 1.73 3.27 14.02
C GLU A 178 2.42 2.55 12.84
N LEU A 179 3.75 2.60 12.73
CA LEU A 179 4.47 1.87 11.69
C LEU A 179 4.38 0.36 11.93
N VAL A 180 3.85 -0.36 10.95
CA VAL A 180 3.81 -1.82 10.91
C VAL A 180 4.60 -2.28 9.70
N GLY A 181 5.70 -2.96 9.95
CA GLY A 181 6.67 -3.41 8.96
C GLY A 181 6.40 -4.83 8.46
N GLY A 182 7.13 -5.24 7.43
CA GLY A 182 7.16 -6.62 6.98
C GLY A 182 8.07 -6.87 5.79
N SER A 183 8.03 -8.11 5.31
CA SER A 183 8.59 -8.49 4.01
C SER A 183 7.92 -9.75 3.47
N ALA A 184 7.87 -9.86 2.15
CA ALA A 184 7.54 -11.11 1.47
C ALA A 184 8.77 -12.04 1.46
N ASP A 185 9.05 -12.68 2.60
CA ASP A 185 10.14 -13.66 2.81
C ASP A 185 11.58 -13.17 2.58
N LEU A 186 11.76 -11.87 2.33
CA LEU A 186 13.03 -11.26 1.94
C LEU A 186 13.55 -10.26 2.97
N THR A 187 13.22 -10.44 4.26
CA THR A 187 13.52 -9.51 5.36
C THR A 187 14.96 -9.00 5.37
N GLY A 188 15.94 -9.91 5.32
CA GLY A 188 17.37 -9.56 5.35
C GLY A 188 17.84 -8.89 4.06
N SER A 189 17.30 -9.30 2.92
CA SER A 189 17.64 -8.74 1.61
C SER A 189 17.03 -7.35 1.40
N ASN A 190 15.86 -7.07 1.99
CA ASN A 190 15.18 -5.80 1.86
C ASN A 190 15.53 -4.77 2.92
N ASN A 191 16.19 -5.18 4.01
CA ASN A 191 16.53 -4.31 5.15
C ASN A 191 15.31 -3.62 5.79
N THR A 192 14.16 -4.31 5.88
CA THR A 192 12.94 -3.74 6.45
C THR A 192 12.76 -3.99 7.96
N PHE A 193 13.58 -4.85 8.56
CA PHE A 193 13.48 -5.20 9.98
C PHE A 193 14.31 -4.28 10.86
N VAL A 194 13.66 -3.65 11.83
CA VAL A 194 14.29 -2.87 12.90
C VAL A 194 14.47 -3.74 14.13
N LYS A 195 15.70 -3.80 14.64
CA LYS A 195 16.06 -4.64 15.79
C LYS A 195 15.15 -4.35 17.00
N GLY A 196 14.62 -5.40 17.60
CA GLY A 196 13.72 -5.31 18.77
C GLY A 196 12.24 -5.20 18.42
N THR A 197 11.88 -5.11 17.13
CA THR A 197 10.48 -5.18 16.71
C THR A 197 9.98 -6.61 16.84
N LYS A 198 8.89 -6.81 17.60
CA LYS A 198 8.24 -8.12 17.74
C LYS A 198 7.47 -8.50 16.48
N ALA A 199 7.44 -9.79 16.15
CA ALA A 199 6.60 -10.33 15.09
C ALA A 199 5.11 -10.19 15.44
N PHE A 200 4.30 -9.75 14.48
CA PHE A 200 2.85 -9.77 14.57
C PHE A 200 2.37 -11.20 14.31
N ASP A 201 2.12 -11.95 15.36
CA ASP A 201 1.69 -13.35 15.29
C ASP A 201 0.88 -13.76 16.54
N LEU A 202 0.35 -14.98 16.52
CA LEU A 202 -0.28 -15.63 17.66
C LEU A 202 0.70 -15.77 18.83
N PRO A 203 0.21 -15.72 20.08
CA PRO A 203 -1.20 -15.63 20.47
C PRO A 203 -1.75 -14.20 20.65
N ASP A 204 -0.89 -13.17 20.77
CA ASP A 204 -1.28 -11.89 21.36
C ASP A 204 -1.38 -10.71 20.38
N TYR A 205 -0.85 -10.85 19.15
CA TYR A 205 -0.91 -9.82 18.09
C TYR A 205 -0.34 -8.43 18.48
N ASP A 206 0.52 -8.34 19.50
CA ASP A 206 1.12 -7.09 19.97
C ASP A 206 2.34 -6.62 19.13
N GLY A 207 2.84 -7.49 18.26
CA GLY A 207 3.97 -7.19 17.38
C GLY A 207 3.63 -6.28 16.21
N ARG A 208 4.67 -5.73 15.58
CA ARG A 208 4.56 -4.77 14.47
C ARG A 208 5.37 -5.18 13.24
N TYR A 209 5.75 -6.45 13.15
CA TYR A 209 6.47 -6.98 11.99
C TYR A 209 5.76 -8.20 11.42
N VAL A 210 5.25 -8.10 10.20
CA VAL A 210 4.46 -9.14 9.54
C VAL A 210 5.35 -9.96 8.61
N HIS A 211 5.34 -11.28 8.79
CA HIS A 211 5.98 -12.24 7.88
C HIS A 211 4.97 -12.73 6.84
N TYR A 212 4.99 -12.14 5.65
CA TYR A 212 3.99 -12.44 4.61
C TYR A 212 4.23 -13.78 3.88
N GLY A 213 5.47 -14.28 3.91
CA GLY A 213 5.94 -15.33 3.00
C GLY A 213 5.99 -14.84 1.54
N VAL A 214 6.20 -15.74 0.59
CA VAL A 214 6.27 -15.43 -0.86
C VAL A 214 4.88 -15.14 -1.42
N ARG A 215 4.34 -13.96 -1.08
CA ARG A 215 2.94 -13.56 -1.32
C ARG A 215 2.81 -12.06 -1.58
N GLU A 216 3.52 -11.52 -2.56
CA GLU A 216 3.62 -10.08 -2.85
C GLU A 216 2.24 -9.45 -3.08
N HIS A 217 1.37 -10.10 -3.87
CA HIS A 217 0.02 -9.61 -4.12
C HIS A 217 -0.81 -9.56 -2.82
N GLY A 218 -0.80 -10.65 -2.05
CA GLY A 218 -1.51 -10.73 -0.78
C GLY A 218 -0.99 -9.72 0.25
N MET A 219 0.33 -9.52 0.29
CA MET A 219 1.00 -8.50 1.10
C MET A 219 0.51 -7.10 0.75
N ALA A 220 0.57 -6.70 -0.52
CA ALA A 220 0.13 -5.37 -0.95
C ALA A 220 -1.37 -5.14 -0.69
N ALA A 221 -2.21 -6.15 -0.96
CA ALA A 221 -3.65 -6.07 -0.68
C ALA A 221 -3.95 -5.96 0.83
N ALA A 222 -3.24 -6.72 1.67
CA ALA A 222 -3.37 -6.64 3.11
C ALA A 222 -2.93 -5.26 3.64
N MET A 223 -1.81 -4.72 3.15
CA MET A 223 -1.36 -3.37 3.50
C MET A 223 -2.42 -2.30 3.14
N ASN A 224 -3.06 -2.39 1.97
CA ASN A 224 -4.16 -1.48 1.63
C ASN A 224 -5.30 -1.58 2.65
N GLY A 225 -5.70 -2.79 3.05
CA GLY A 225 -6.72 -3.00 4.08
C GLY A 225 -6.33 -2.42 5.43
N MET A 226 -5.08 -2.58 5.85
CA MET A 226 -4.53 -1.99 7.08
C MET A 226 -4.58 -0.45 7.05
N ALA A 227 -4.17 0.16 5.94
CA ALA A 227 -4.21 1.60 5.77
C ALA A 227 -5.66 2.15 5.77
N LEU A 228 -6.59 1.44 5.11
CA LEU A 228 -8.02 1.82 5.06
C LEU A 228 -8.73 1.66 6.41
N HIS A 229 -8.30 0.71 7.24
CA HIS A 229 -8.81 0.58 8.61
C HIS A 229 -8.49 1.83 9.45
N GLY A 230 -7.31 2.43 9.22
CA GLY A 230 -6.77 3.53 10.02
C GLY A 230 -6.08 3.03 11.30
N GLY A 231 -5.33 3.91 11.95
CA GLY A 231 -4.57 3.59 13.17
C GLY A 231 -3.19 2.96 12.93
N VAL A 232 -2.86 2.56 11.70
CA VAL A 232 -1.55 2.00 11.33
C VAL A 232 -1.08 2.54 9.98
N ILE A 233 0.23 2.54 9.77
CA ILE A 233 0.91 2.94 8.54
C ILE A 233 1.77 1.75 8.10
N PRO A 234 1.30 0.95 7.14
CA PRO A 234 2.01 -0.25 6.73
C PRO A 234 3.18 0.08 5.80
N PHE A 235 4.28 -0.63 6.00
CA PHE A 235 5.36 -0.73 5.03
C PHE A 235 5.81 -2.19 4.92
N SER A 236 6.18 -2.61 3.71
CA SER A 236 6.70 -3.96 3.50
C SER A 236 7.53 -4.03 2.23
N GLY A 237 8.45 -4.97 2.18
CA GLY A 237 9.39 -5.09 1.06
C GLY A 237 9.41 -6.44 0.34
N THR A 238 9.75 -6.34 -0.95
CA THR A 238 10.17 -7.43 -1.86
C THR A 238 11.21 -6.85 -2.84
N PHE A 239 11.69 -7.61 -3.81
CA PHE A 239 12.51 -7.06 -4.90
C PHE A 239 11.65 -6.29 -5.89
N LEU A 240 12.20 -5.22 -6.47
CA LEU A 240 11.47 -4.35 -7.40
C LEU A 240 10.93 -5.12 -8.60
N VAL A 241 11.64 -6.15 -9.06
CA VAL A 241 11.17 -7.02 -10.15
C VAL A 241 9.84 -7.71 -9.83
N PHE A 242 9.60 -8.03 -8.55
CA PHE A 242 8.36 -8.69 -8.11
C PHE A 242 7.23 -7.70 -7.81
N SER A 243 7.44 -6.41 -8.07
CA SER A 243 6.33 -5.45 -8.12
C SER A 243 5.28 -5.86 -9.14
N ASP A 244 5.64 -6.59 -10.20
CA ASP A 244 4.70 -7.15 -11.18
C ASP A 244 3.70 -8.13 -10.56
N TYR A 245 4.11 -8.94 -9.57
CA TYR A 245 3.20 -9.82 -8.84
C TYR A 245 2.17 -9.05 -8.00
N SER A 246 2.50 -7.84 -7.55
CA SER A 246 1.66 -7.01 -6.67
C SER A 246 1.04 -5.79 -7.36
N ARG A 247 1.29 -5.61 -8.65
CA ARG A 247 0.92 -4.41 -9.43
C ARG A 247 -0.56 -4.03 -9.32
N PRO A 248 -1.54 -4.95 -9.42
CA PRO A 248 -2.95 -4.59 -9.26
C PRO A 248 -3.27 -4.02 -7.88
N ALA A 249 -2.68 -4.57 -6.82
CA ALA A 249 -2.87 -4.10 -5.45
C ALA A 249 -2.20 -2.73 -5.23
N ILE A 250 -1.01 -2.49 -5.79
CA ILE A 250 -0.36 -1.16 -5.78
C ILE A 250 -1.27 -0.14 -6.47
N ARG A 251 -1.79 -0.47 -7.66
CA ARG A 251 -2.71 0.41 -8.41
C ARG A 251 -3.99 0.70 -7.62
N LEU A 252 -4.58 -0.29 -6.96
CA LEU A 252 -5.75 -0.08 -6.10
C LEU A 252 -5.40 0.81 -4.89
N GLY A 253 -4.23 0.63 -4.27
CA GLY A 253 -3.76 1.48 -3.18
C GLY A 253 -3.65 2.95 -3.60
N ALA A 254 -3.19 3.21 -4.83
CA ALA A 254 -3.10 4.53 -5.42
C ALA A 254 -4.50 5.12 -5.70
N LEU A 255 -5.40 4.34 -6.30
CA LEU A 255 -6.77 4.74 -6.57
C LEU A 255 -7.56 5.05 -5.28
N MET A 256 -7.35 4.28 -4.22
CA MET A 256 -8.01 4.45 -2.93
C MET A 256 -7.38 5.53 -2.05
N GLY A 257 -6.20 6.06 -2.44
CA GLY A 257 -5.47 7.06 -1.67
C GLY A 257 -4.93 6.54 -0.34
N THR A 258 -4.38 5.32 -0.33
CA THR A 258 -3.83 4.69 0.88
C THR A 258 -2.39 5.11 1.16
N ARG A 259 -2.05 5.33 2.43
CA ARG A 259 -0.68 5.63 2.88
C ARG A 259 0.11 4.33 3.12
N VAL A 260 0.48 3.65 2.05
CA VAL A 260 1.30 2.43 2.06
C VAL A 260 2.70 2.74 1.55
N VAL A 261 3.74 2.19 2.18
CA VAL A 261 5.13 2.30 1.67
C VAL A 261 5.65 0.94 1.21
N HIS A 262 5.83 0.81 -0.10
CA HIS A 262 6.39 -0.38 -0.75
C HIS A 262 7.91 -0.27 -0.81
N VAL A 263 8.63 -1.07 -0.02
CA VAL A 263 10.11 -1.07 0.03
C VAL A 263 10.66 -2.06 -0.99
N MET A 264 10.98 -1.57 -2.19
CA MET A 264 11.31 -2.39 -3.36
C MET A 264 12.81 -2.35 -3.64
N THR A 265 13.56 -3.35 -3.17
CA THR A 265 15.02 -3.35 -3.31
C THR A 265 15.47 -4.03 -4.59
N HIS A 266 16.79 -4.13 -4.83
CA HIS A 266 17.34 -4.81 -6.00
C HIS A 266 16.83 -4.16 -7.31
N ASP A 267 16.99 -2.84 -7.40
CA ASP A 267 16.25 -1.96 -8.32
C ASP A 267 16.74 -1.92 -9.79
N SER A 268 17.81 -2.62 -10.14
CA SER A 268 18.41 -2.56 -11.47
C SER A 268 19.25 -3.78 -11.83
N ILE A 269 19.99 -3.71 -12.95
CA ILE A 269 21.04 -4.68 -13.30
C ILE A 269 22.12 -4.84 -12.22
N GLY A 270 22.22 -3.91 -11.27
CA GLY A 270 23.12 -4.00 -10.10
C GLY A 270 22.83 -5.18 -9.17
N VAL A 271 21.73 -5.91 -9.42
CA VAL A 271 21.48 -7.24 -8.83
C VAL A 271 22.58 -8.24 -9.19
N GLY A 272 23.17 -8.17 -10.39
CA GLY A 272 24.26 -9.08 -10.77
C GLY A 272 23.75 -10.48 -11.13
N GLU A 273 24.26 -11.49 -10.43
CA GLU A 273 24.28 -12.90 -10.83
C GLU A 273 22.91 -13.57 -10.92
N ASP A 274 21.87 -13.06 -10.24
CA ASP A 274 20.51 -13.60 -10.34
C ASP A 274 19.92 -13.44 -11.75
N GLY A 275 20.53 -12.58 -12.59
CA GLY A 275 20.28 -12.52 -14.02
C GLY A 275 18.97 -11.80 -14.41
N PRO A 276 18.59 -11.87 -15.69
CA PRO A 276 17.54 -11.01 -16.25
C PRO A 276 16.14 -11.23 -15.65
N THR A 277 15.89 -12.38 -15.02
CA THR A 277 14.62 -12.66 -14.33
C THR A 277 14.48 -11.86 -13.03
N HIS A 278 15.57 -11.31 -12.50
CA HIS A 278 15.63 -10.57 -11.24
C HIS A 278 16.07 -9.11 -11.41
N GLN A 279 16.36 -8.68 -12.64
CA GLN A 279 16.89 -7.35 -12.94
C GLN A 279 15.76 -6.47 -13.49
N PRO A 280 15.28 -5.47 -12.73
CA PRO A 280 14.31 -4.52 -13.23
C PRO A 280 14.86 -3.68 -14.38
N VAL A 281 14.05 -3.48 -15.44
CA VAL A 281 14.38 -2.62 -16.59
C VAL A 281 13.33 -1.52 -16.77
N GLU A 282 12.10 -1.92 -17.03
CA GLU A 282 10.92 -1.08 -17.25
C GLU A 282 10.23 -0.63 -15.97
N HIS A 283 10.56 -1.26 -14.83
CA HIS A 283 9.70 -1.25 -13.64
C HIS A 283 9.53 0.14 -13.03
N VAL A 284 10.62 0.90 -12.90
CA VAL A 284 10.54 2.30 -12.43
C VAL A 284 9.63 3.11 -13.34
N GLY A 285 9.84 3.06 -14.67
CA GLY A 285 8.99 3.75 -15.63
C GLY A 285 7.53 3.29 -15.58
N SER A 286 7.30 1.98 -15.45
CA SER A 286 5.96 1.39 -15.42
C SER A 286 5.17 1.77 -14.16
N LEU A 287 5.85 1.93 -13.02
CA LEU A 287 5.24 2.38 -11.77
C LEU A 287 4.95 3.88 -11.78
N ARG A 288 5.85 4.70 -12.35
CA ARG A 288 5.62 6.15 -12.52
C ARG A 288 4.37 6.47 -13.35
N MET A 289 3.98 5.57 -14.26
CA MET A 289 2.75 5.71 -15.04
C MET A 289 1.46 5.48 -14.23
N ILE A 290 1.53 4.96 -12.99
CA ILE A 290 0.36 4.78 -12.14
C ILE A 290 -0.01 6.14 -11.53
N PRO A 291 -1.22 6.69 -11.79
CA PRO A 291 -1.63 7.95 -11.19
C PRO A 291 -1.69 7.84 -9.66
N ASN A 292 -1.31 8.92 -8.96
CA ASN A 292 -1.27 8.99 -7.49
C ASN A 292 -0.38 7.90 -6.85
N LEU A 293 0.82 7.68 -7.40
CA LEU A 293 1.84 6.81 -6.81
C LEU A 293 3.19 7.53 -6.85
N ASN A 294 3.78 7.85 -5.70
CA ASN A 294 5.13 8.43 -5.69
C ASN A 294 6.17 7.32 -5.83
N VAL A 295 7.07 7.43 -6.80
CA VAL A 295 8.17 6.47 -7.00
C VAL A 295 9.48 7.14 -6.65
N TYR A 296 9.97 6.86 -5.45
CA TYR A 296 11.24 7.33 -4.94
C TYR A 296 12.37 6.39 -5.37
N ARG A 297 13.45 6.95 -5.93
CA ARG A 297 14.69 6.24 -6.27
C ARG A 297 15.90 7.03 -5.73
N PRO A 298 16.15 6.96 -4.41
CA PRO A 298 17.16 7.78 -3.74
C PRO A 298 18.58 7.37 -4.13
N ALA A 299 19.47 8.35 -4.22
CA ALA A 299 20.86 8.18 -4.61
C ALA A 299 21.80 7.82 -3.44
N ASP A 300 21.49 8.27 -2.23
CA ASP A 300 22.36 8.08 -1.05
C ASP A 300 21.58 8.07 0.27
N ALA A 301 22.31 8.16 1.39
CA ALA A 301 21.75 8.20 2.73
C ALA A 301 20.79 9.37 2.99
N VAL A 302 21.14 10.57 2.51
CA VAL A 302 20.35 11.79 2.72
C VAL A 302 19.04 11.67 1.95
N GLU A 303 19.10 11.32 0.66
CA GLU A 303 17.89 11.15 -0.14
C GLU A 303 17.01 10.01 0.38
N ALA A 304 17.58 8.89 0.83
CA ALA A 304 16.79 7.77 1.35
C ALA A 304 15.97 8.19 2.59
N ALA A 305 16.58 8.93 3.51
CA ALA A 305 15.92 9.44 4.70
C ALA A 305 14.89 10.54 4.38
N GLU A 306 15.23 11.48 3.49
CA GLU A 306 14.31 12.51 2.98
C GLU A 306 13.09 11.88 2.30
N CYS A 307 13.27 10.87 1.45
CA CYS A 307 12.19 10.14 0.78
C CYS A 307 11.26 9.43 1.78
N TRP A 308 11.80 8.83 2.86
CA TRP A 308 10.98 8.23 3.91
C TRP A 308 10.11 9.28 4.62
N LYS A 309 10.67 10.46 4.94
CA LYS A 309 9.89 11.56 5.50
C LYS A 309 8.75 11.97 4.57
N LEU A 310 8.99 12.04 3.26
CA LEU A 310 7.98 12.40 2.26
C LEU A 310 6.89 11.34 2.13
N ALA A 311 7.27 10.07 2.05
CA ALA A 311 6.34 8.93 2.01
C ALA A 311 5.42 8.92 3.24
N LEU A 312 5.96 9.25 4.41
CA LEU A 312 5.20 9.38 5.63
C LEU A 312 4.38 10.70 5.67
N SER A 313 4.85 11.79 5.11
CA SER A 313 4.07 13.03 5.12
C SER A 313 2.86 12.98 4.18
N THR A 314 2.89 12.11 3.16
CA THR A 314 1.88 12.07 2.10
C THR A 314 0.74 11.10 2.44
N LYS A 315 -0.26 11.57 3.19
CA LYS A 315 -1.34 10.73 3.75
C LYS A 315 -2.27 10.06 2.74
N LYS A 316 -2.33 10.54 1.49
CA LYS A 316 -3.30 10.10 0.48
C LYS A 316 -2.66 9.52 -0.78
N THR A 317 -1.38 9.17 -0.70
CA THR A 317 -0.59 8.70 -1.84
C THR A 317 0.33 7.57 -1.36
N PRO A 318 0.21 6.35 -1.91
CA PRO A 318 1.19 5.32 -1.65
C PRO A 318 2.54 5.68 -2.24
N SER A 319 3.58 5.05 -1.72
CA SER A 319 4.97 5.30 -2.11
C SER A 319 5.67 4.00 -2.47
N VAL A 320 6.51 4.03 -3.50
CA VAL A 320 7.49 2.98 -3.81
C VAL A 320 8.88 3.52 -3.51
N MET A 321 9.69 2.76 -2.79
CA MET A 321 11.10 3.03 -2.56
C MET A 321 11.90 2.04 -3.41
N ALA A 322 12.41 2.46 -4.57
CA ALA A 322 13.30 1.68 -5.42
C ALA A 322 14.74 1.79 -4.91
N LEU A 323 15.31 0.69 -4.41
CA LEU A 323 16.54 0.69 -3.61
C LEU A 323 17.59 -0.30 -4.15
N SER A 324 18.85 0.08 -4.11
CA SER A 324 19.96 -0.67 -4.69
C SER A 324 20.39 -1.86 -3.84
N ARG A 325 20.93 -2.90 -4.49
CA ARG A 325 21.67 -4.00 -3.84
C ARG A 325 23.09 -3.56 -3.52
N GLN A 326 23.72 -2.89 -4.49
CA GLN A 326 25.11 -2.48 -4.53
C GLN A 326 25.37 -1.19 -3.77
N LYS A 327 26.60 -1.07 -3.26
CA LYS A 327 27.11 0.10 -2.55
C LYS A 327 27.22 1.31 -3.48
N VAL A 328 26.83 2.47 -2.98
CA VAL A 328 26.97 3.77 -3.65
C VAL A 328 27.74 4.73 -2.75
N PRO A 329 28.50 5.68 -3.32
CA PRO A 329 29.06 6.79 -2.55
C PRO A 329 27.95 7.78 -2.16
N ALA A 330 28.19 8.55 -1.10
CA ALA A 330 27.35 9.71 -0.82
C ALA A 330 27.54 10.78 -1.91
N VAL A 331 26.45 11.42 -2.31
CA VAL A 331 26.46 12.49 -3.34
C VAL A 331 25.97 13.82 -2.77
N ARG A 332 25.27 13.81 -1.64
CA ARG A 332 24.91 15.00 -0.86
C ARG A 332 25.99 15.34 0.15
N ASP A 333 26.41 16.60 0.12
CA ASP A 333 27.42 17.17 1.02
C ASP A 333 26.83 18.08 2.11
N SER A 334 25.54 18.40 1.99
CA SER A 334 24.78 19.20 2.94
C SER A 334 23.28 18.86 2.85
N ALA A 335 22.56 19.14 3.93
CA ALA A 335 21.11 18.96 4.01
C ALA A 335 20.44 20.15 4.75
N PRO A 336 20.55 21.38 4.21
CA PRO A 336 19.92 22.56 4.83
C PRO A 336 18.39 22.51 4.76
N GLU A 337 17.86 21.82 3.75
CA GLU A 337 16.43 21.56 3.54
C GLU A 337 16.23 20.18 2.89
N ASN A 338 14.99 19.71 2.83
CA ASN A 338 14.64 18.48 2.12
C ASN A 338 14.52 18.76 0.62
N LEU A 339 15.64 18.70 -0.10
CA LEU A 339 15.66 18.93 -1.55
C LEU A 339 14.93 17.81 -2.32
N SER A 340 14.87 16.59 -1.79
CA SER A 340 14.08 15.50 -2.41
C SER A 340 12.59 15.83 -2.51
N ALA A 341 12.08 16.76 -1.68
CA ALA A 341 10.70 17.24 -1.75
C ALA A 341 10.36 17.97 -3.06
N LYS A 342 11.38 18.47 -3.76
CA LYS A 342 11.23 19.09 -5.09
C LYS A 342 11.09 18.05 -6.20
N GLY A 343 11.35 16.78 -5.91
CA GLY A 343 11.30 15.67 -6.86
C GLY A 343 12.49 15.58 -7.80
N ALA A 344 12.93 16.72 -8.32
CA ALA A 344 14.20 16.90 -9.01
C ALA A 344 14.85 18.21 -8.54
N TYR A 345 16.16 18.23 -8.32
CA TYR A 345 16.88 19.42 -7.86
C TYR A 345 18.32 19.44 -8.37
N GLU A 346 18.88 20.65 -8.53
CA GLU A 346 20.28 20.83 -8.91
C GLU A 346 21.18 20.36 -7.76
N LEU A 347 21.89 19.25 -7.98
CA LEU A 347 22.80 18.66 -7.01
C LEU A 347 24.19 19.29 -7.13
N VAL A 348 24.68 19.46 -8.36
CA VAL A 348 25.97 20.08 -8.64
C VAL A 348 25.80 21.08 -9.77
N ALA A 349 26.03 22.36 -9.48
CA ALA A 349 25.92 23.43 -10.46
C ALA A 349 27.04 23.38 -11.51
N ALA A 350 26.76 23.91 -12.69
CA ALA A 350 27.76 24.14 -13.73
C ALA A 350 28.71 25.29 -13.35
N SER A 351 29.93 25.28 -13.90
CA SER A 351 30.92 26.37 -13.69
C SER A 351 30.49 27.73 -14.29
N GLY A 352 29.48 27.73 -15.18
CA GLY A 352 28.88 28.90 -15.81
C GLY A 352 27.49 28.54 -16.36
N PRO A 353 26.96 29.28 -17.37
CA PRO A 353 25.71 28.90 -18.03
C PRO A 353 25.78 27.46 -18.55
N ALA A 354 24.91 26.59 -18.04
CA ALA A 354 24.96 25.17 -18.32
C ALA A 354 24.76 24.90 -19.82
N LYS A 355 25.78 24.34 -20.47
CA LYS A 355 25.70 23.83 -21.85
C LYS A 355 25.06 22.44 -21.88
N VAL A 356 25.23 21.67 -20.80
CA VAL A 356 24.68 20.33 -20.61
C VAL A 356 24.04 20.22 -19.23
N THR A 357 22.89 19.55 -19.16
CA THR A 357 22.22 19.18 -17.91
C THR A 357 22.05 17.67 -17.89
N ILE A 358 22.63 17.01 -16.89
CA ILE A 358 22.50 15.56 -16.71
C ILE A 358 21.48 15.31 -15.61
N PHE A 359 20.36 14.66 -15.97
CA PHE A 359 19.37 14.18 -15.02
C PHE A 359 19.68 12.71 -14.70
N ALA A 360 19.78 12.38 -13.42
CA ALA A 360 20.02 11.02 -12.96
C ALA A 360 19.22 10.71 -11.69
N SER A 361 18.99 9.43 -11.41
CA SER A 361 18.31 8.95 -10.20
C SER A 361 19.06 7.76 -9.62
N GLY A 362 18.87 7.48 -8.34
CA GLY A 362 19.44 6.29 -7.70
C GLY A 362 20.95 6.20 -7.86
N THR A 363 21.42 4.98 -8.13
CA THR A 363 22.84 4.63 -8.25
C THR A 363 23.56 5.35 -9.39
N GLU A 364 22.84 5.85 -10.38
CA GLU A 364 23.43 6.53 -11.54
C GLU A 364 23.78 7.99 -11.25
N VAL A 365 23.32 8.57 -10.12
CA VAL A 365 23.65 9.97 -9.77
C VAL A 365 25.15 10.15 -9.53
N SER A 366 25.82 9.22 -8.84
CA SER A 366 27.26 9.31 -8.66
C SER A 366 28.04 9.20 -9.98
N ILE A 367 27.49 8.45 -10.95
CA ILE A 367 28.05 8.34 -12.30
C ILE A 367 27.90 9.68 -13.04
N ALA A 368 26.73 10.32 -12.93
CA ALA A 368 26.50 11.65 -13.51
C ALA A 368 27.43 12.72 -12.92
N VAL A 369 27.70 12.68 -11.60
CA VAL A 369 28.66 13.57 -10.94
C VAL A 369 30.08 13.37 -11.48
N ALA A 370 30.51 12.12 -11.65
CA ALA A 370 31.81 11.81 -12.25
C ALA A 370 31.91 12.31 -13.71
N ALA A 371 30.89 12.04 -14.53
CA ALA A 371 30.84 12.50 -15.92
C ALA A 371 30.86 14.03 -16.02
N ARG A 372 30.16 14.72 -15.11
CA ARG A 372 30.19 16.19 -15.02
C ARG A 372 31.60 16.71 -14.75
N ALA A 373 32.37 16.07 -13.86
CA ALA A 373 33.75 16.48 -13.60
C ALA A 373 34.64 16.35 -14.86
N THR A 374 34.47 15.29 -15.65
CA THR A 374 35.16 15.12 -16.94
C THR A 374 34.79 16.23 -17.93
N LEU A 375 33.49 16.48 -18.11
CA LEU A 375 33.00 17.51 -19.05
C LEU A 375 33.46 18.93 -18.67
N GLU A 376 33.48 19.25 -17.38
CA GLU A 376 33.97 20.55 -16.89
C GLU A 376 35.48 20.72 -17.14
N ALA A 377 36.28 19.65 -16.97
CA ALA A 377 37.69 19.67 -17.30
C ALA A 377 37.97 19.91 -18.79
N GLU A 378 37.02 19.55 -19.66
CA GLU A 378 37.06 19.80 -21.11
C GLU A 378 36.45 21.16 -21.51
N GLY A 379 36.06 22.00 -20.55
CA GLY A 379 35.48 23.32 -20.82
C GLY A 379 33.99 23.30 -21.19
N VAL A 380 33.29 22.20 -20.92
CA VAL A 380 31.84 22.06 -21.10
C VAL A 380 31.14 22.26 -19.75
N ALA A 381 30.69 23.50 -19.51
CA ALA A 381 29.90 23.86 -18.33
C ALA A 381 28.68 22.92 -18.18
N THR A 382 28.69 22.09 -17.14
CA THR A 382 27.75 20.96 -17.00
C THR A 382 27.21 20.92 -15.58
N ARG A 383 25.89 20.82 -15.45
CA ARG A 383 25.22 20.63 -14.16
C ARG A 383 24.63 19.22 -14.04
N VAL A 384 24.50 18.76 -12.80
CA VAL A 384 23.84 17.50 -12.45
C VAL A 384 22.59 17.79 -11.65
N VAL A 385 21.47 17.22 -12.09
CA VAL A 385 20.17 17.25 -11.42
C VAL A 385 19.88 15.85 -10.89
N SER A 386 19.72 15.74 -9.57
CA SER A 386 19.21 14.52 -8.96
C SER A 386 17.69 14.47 -9.13
N THR A 387 17.14 13.30 -9.45
CA THR A 387 15.71 13.07 -9.72
C THR A 387 15.14 11.96 -8.84
N PRO A 388 15.14 12.10 -7.50
CA PRO A 388 14.66 11.07 -6.60
C PRO A 388 13.19 10.73 -6.82
N CYS A 389 12.32 11.67 -7.23
CA CYS A 389 10.91 11.39 -7.51
C CYS A 389 10.35 12.29 -8.61
N TRP A 390 10.07 11.70 -9.77
CA TRP A 390 9.59 12.45 -10.94
C TRP A 390 8.19 13.03 -10.72
N GLU A 391 7.35 12.32 -9.96
CA GLU A 391 5.96 12.74 -9.68
C GLU A 391 5.94 14.05 -8.89
N LEU A 392 6.79 14.18 -7.87
CA LEU A 392 6.91 15.41 -7.09
C LEU A 392 7.45 16.57 -7.93
N PHE A 393 8.35 16.30 -8.88
CA PHE A 393 8.83 17.31 -9.81
C PHE A 393 7.71 17.83 -10.71
N GLY A 394 6.87 16.92 -11.21
CA GLY A 394 5.67 17.27 -11.99
C GLY A 394 4.65 18.12 -11.25
N PHE A 395 4.71 18.19 -9.91
CA PHE A 395 3.87 19.08 -9.09
C PHE A 395 4.51 20.44 -8.75
N GLN A 396 5.75 20.69 -9.16
CA GLN A 396 6.36 22.00 -8.97
C GLN A 396 5.74 23.04 -9.91
N SER A 397 5.94 24.32 -9.60
CA SER A 397 5.49 25.41 -10.48
C SER A 397 6.17 25.35 -11.85
N PRO A 398 5.54 25.81 -12.94
CA PRO A 398 6.20 25.88 -14.25
C PRO A 398 7.50 26.71 -14.30
N SER A 399 7.72 27.61 -13.34
CA SER A 399 8.94 28.41 -13.21
C SER A 399 10.08 27.71 -12.48
N TYR A 400 9.82 26.54 -11.89
CA TYR A 400 10.83 25.67 -11.30
C TYR A 400 11.39 24.76 -12.39
#